data_AF-A0A1Y1N857-F1
#
_entry.id   AF-A0A1Y1N857-F1
#
_cell.length_a   1.000
_cell.length_b   1.000
_cell.length_c   1.000
_cell.angle_alpha   90.00
_cell.angle_beta   90.00
_cell.angle_gamma   90.00
#
_symmetry.space_group_name_H-M   'P 1'
#
loop_
_entity.id
_entity.type
_entity.pdbx_description
1 polymer ?
#
loop_
_entity_poly.entity_id
_entity_poly.type
_entity_poly.pdbx_seq_one_letter_code
_entity_poly.pdbx_strand_id
1 'polypeptide(L)'
;MEAHILSAEQQKHSLSGKKKTKKTTVKNVLGTPYANYWPLINSNEEQQICSLLRKDFGCFKADKVSVPWCVMKTIPKEQRKAFRSANITSPTKSYRSSVVFGVNEATRLLEKKLAGSVLISDDVEPKFIVKHVVDICVLHKPCRRI
;
A
#
# COMPACT_ATOMS: atom_id res chain seq x y z
N MET A 1 60.08 -49.97 -18.32
CA MET A 1 59.27 -48.75 -18.09
C MET A 1 58.52 -48.98 -16.80
N GLU A 2 58.99 -48.42 -15.69
CA GLU A 2 58.28 -48.55 -14.41
C GLU A 2 57.28 -47.41 -14.26
N ALA A 3 56.02 -47.76 -14.02
CA ALA A 3 54.95 -46.78 -13.81
C ALA A 3 55.07 -46.16 -12.42
N HIS A 4 55.04 -44.83 -12.35
CA HIS A 4 55.12 -44.09 -11.09
C HIS A 4 53.85 -44.33 -10.26
N ILE A 5 53.99 -45.00 -9.11
CA ILE A 5 52.88 -45.33 -8.21
C ILE A 5 52.63 -44.11 -7.30
N LEU A 6 51.43 -43.54 -7.39
CA LEU A 6 51.00 -42.40 -6.57
C LEU A 6 50.88 -42.80 -5.09
N SER A 7 51.20 -41.89 -4.17
CA SER A 7 51.07 -42.13 -2.73
C SER A 7 49.58 -42.24 -2.31
N ALA A 8 49.30 -42.91 -1.19
CA ALA A 8 47.94 -43.09 -0.68
C ALA A 8 47.21 -41.75 -0.42
N GLU A 9 47.95 -40.68 -0.12
CA GLU A 9 47.40 -39.33 0.03
C GLU A 9 47.02 -38.72 -1.32
N GLN A 10 47.84 -38.92 -2.35
CA GLN A 10 47.56 -38.47 -3.71
C GLN A 10 46.37 -39.21 -4.34
N GLN A 11 46.19 -40.50 -4.02
CA GLN A 11 45.01 -41.28 -4.42
C GLN A 11 43.72 -40.75 -3.78
N LYS A 12 43.75 -40.25 -2.54
CA LYS A 12 42.58 -39.65 -1.88
C LYS A 12 42.15 -38.32 -2.54
N HIS A 13 43.10 -37.57 -3.09
CA HIS A 13 42.82 -36.30 -3.76
C HIS A 13 42.55 -36.42 -5.27
N SER A 14 42.89 -37.55 -5.92
CA SER A 14 42.71 -37.73 -7.36
C SER A 14 41.25 -37.92 -7.79
N LEU A 15 40.40 -38.44 -6.90
CA LEU A 15 38.98 -38.72 -7.17
C LEU A 15 38.04 -37.56 -6.83
N SER A 16 38.53 -36.51 -6.17
CA SER A 16 37.72 -35.33 -5.86
C SER A 16 37.73 -34.37 -7.04
N GLY A 17 36.71 -34.47 -7.89
CA GLY A 17 36.50 -33.49 -8.96
C GLY A 17 36.48 -32.08 -8.37
N LYS A 18 37.41 -31.21 -8.81
CA LYS A 18 37.50 -29.82 -8.35
C LYS A 18 36.11 -29.19 -8.40
N LYS A 19 35.50 -28.90 -7.24
CA LYS A 19 34.21 -28.21 -7.16
C LYS A 19 34.38 -26.87 -7.86
N LYS A 20 33.96 -26.77 -9.13
CA LYS A 20 33.96 -25.52 -9.88
C LYS A 20 33.07 -24.56 -9.10
N THR A 21 33.67 -23.51 -8.55
CA THR A 21 32.94 -22.39 -7.96
C THR A 21 31.90 -21.92 -8.98
N LYS A 22 30.64 -21.76 -8.55
CA LYS A 22 29.56 -21.30 -9.43
C LYS A 22 30.01 -19.97 -10.04
N LYS A 23 30.25 -19.94 -11.35
CA LYS A 23 30.65 -18.72 -12.05
C LYS A 23 29.54 -17.70 -11.92
N THR A 24 29.78 -16.64 -11.16
CA THR A 24 28.92 -15.46 -11.11
C THR A 24 28.91 -14.83 -12.50
N THR A 25 27.78 -14.99 -13.20
CA THR A 25 27.57 -14.39 -14.52
C THR A 25 26.91 -13.03 -14.30
N VAL A 26 27.66 -11.96 -14.55
CA VAL A 26 27.11 -10.61 -14.54
C VAL A 26 26.19 -10.46 -15.75
N LYS A 27 24.92 -10.14 -15.50
CA LYS A 27 23.95 -9.81 -16.56
C LYS A 27 23.80 -8.31 -16.61
N ASN A 28 23.97 -7.74 -17.79
CA ASN A 28 23.64 -6.34 -18.02
C ASN A 28 22.11 -6.22 -18.08
N VAL A 29 21.55 -5.35 -17.24
CA VAL A 29 20.13 -5.05 -17.21
C VAL A 29 19.99 -3.54 -17.40
N LEU A 30 19.14 -3.15 -18.33
CA LEU A 30 18.74 -1.74 -18.46
C LEU A 30 17.77 -1.42 -17.33
N GLY A 31 18.27 -0.70 -16.33
CA GLY A 31 17.45 -0.13 -15.27
C GLY A 31 16.64 1.06 -15.79
N THR A 32 15.52 1.36 -15.15
CA THR A 32 14.82 2.63 -15.39
C THR A 32 15.65 3.76 -14.76
N PRO A 33 16.02 4.81 -15.53
CA PRO A 33 16.88 5.87 -15.02
C PRO A 33 16.14 6.84 -14.09
N TYR A 34 14.81 6.81 -14.10
CA TYR A 34 13.97 7.74 -13.36
C TYR A 34 13.69 7.21 -11.96
N ALA A 35 14.28 7.88 -10.97
CA ALA A 35 13.90 7.69 -9.58
C ALA A 35 12.55 8.35 -9.30
N ASN A 36 11.72 7.69 -8.49
CA ASN A 36 10.49 8.29 -8.01
C ASN A 36 10.84 9.29 -6.92
N TYR A 37 10.35 10.51 -7.02
CA TYR A 37 10.51 11.52 -5.99
C TYR A 37 9.16 11.87 -5.39
N TRP A 38 9.07 11.73 -4.08
CA TRP A 38 8.00 12.32 -3.29
C TRP A 38 8.27 13.82 -3.12
N PRO A 39 7.22 14.66 -2.99
CA PRO A 39 7.40 16.05 -2.64
C PRO A 39 8.07 16.14 -1.26
N LEU A 40 9.06 17.02 -1.15
CA LEU A 40 9.67 17.33 0.14
C LEU A 40 8.68 18.20 0.93
N ILE A 41 8.28 17.72 2.10
CA ILE A 41 7.40 18.44 3.02
C ILE A 41 8.23 18.81 4.25
N ASN A 42 8.15 20.06 4.68
CA ASN A 42 8.82 20.52 5.90
C ASN A 42 8.11 19.96 7.13
N SER A 43 8.84 19.66 8.21
CA SER A 43 8.25 19.08 9.43
C SER A 43 7.17 19.97 10.07
N ASN A 44 7.27 21.30 9.94
CA ASN A 44 6.26 22.22 10.44
C ASN A 44 4.95 22.13 9.61
N GLU A 45 5.07 22.07 8.28
CA GLU A 45 3.93 21.93 7.37
C GLU A 45 3.24 20.58 7.56
N GLU A 46 4.03 19.51 7.74
CA GLU A 46 3.52 18.17 8.04
C GLU A 46 2.64 18.17 9.30
N GLN A 47 3.12 18.79 10.38
CA GLN A 47 2.37 18.88 11.64
C GLN A 47 1.08 19.67 11.47
N GLN A 48 1.12 20.79 10.74
CA GLN A 48 -0.06 21.59 10.44
C GLN A 48 -1.10 20.79 9.65
N ILE A 49 -0.68 20.13 8.56
CA ILE A 49 -1.56 19.29 7.74
C ILE A 49 -2.15 18.16 8.57
N CYS A 50 -1.33 17.45 9.36
CA CYS A 50 -1.79 16.38 10.23
C CYS A 50 -2.80 16.86 11.27
N SER A 51 -2.59 18.05 11.84
CA SER A 51 -3.51 18.63 12.83
C SER A 51 -4.87 18.98 12.21
N LEU A 52 -4.88 19.57 11.01
CA LEU A 52 -6.09 19.89 10.26
C LEU A 52 -6.82 18.60 9.85
N LEU A 53 -6.10 17.63 9.32
CA LEU A 53 -6.68 16.34 8.94
C LEU A 53 -7.32 15.64 10.14
N ARG A 54 -6.68 15.64 11.32
CA ARG A 54 -7.28 15.03 12.52
C ARG A 54 -8.51 15.77 13.02
N LYS A 55 -8.52 17.10 12.93
CA LYS A 55 -9.65 17.94 13.32
C LYS A 55 -10.85 17.74 12.38
N ASP A 56 -10.61 17.79 11.08
CA ASP A 56 -11.66 17.75 10.07
C ASP A 56 -12.11 16.31 9.79
N PHE A 57 -11.20 15.34 9.82
CA PHE A 57 -11.51 13.92 9.58
C PHE A 57 -11.78 13.10 10.85
N GLY A 58 -11.60 13.67 12.04
CA GLY A 58 -11.90 12.99 13.32
C GLY A 58 -13.36 12.51 13.42
N CYS A 59 -14.28 13.18 12.72
CA CYS A 59 -15.70 12.83 12.65
C CYS A 59 -16.05 11.71 11.63
N PHE A 60 -15.09 11.23 10.82
CA PHE A 60 -15.36 10.17 9.82
C PHE A 60 -15.46 8.78 10.43
N LYS A 61 -14.94 8.61 11.65
CA LYS A 61 -15.26 7.44 12.47
C LYS A 61 -16.70 7.60 12.92
N ALA A 62 -17.62 7.10 12.10
CA ALA A 62 -18.88 6.63 12.62
C ALA A 62 -18.54 5.66 13.73
N ASP A 63 -18.88 5.97 14.97
CA ASP A 63 -18.97 4.95 16.00
C ASP A 63 -19.88 3.89 15.39
N LYS A 64 -19.30 2.75 15.01
CA LYS A 64 -20.10 1.58 14.69
C LYS A 64 -20.75 1.23 16.00
N VAL A 65 -21.95 1.78 16.23
CA VAL A 65 -22.83 1.37 17.31
C VAL A 65 -23.29 -0.04 16.94
N SER A 66 -22.39 -0.99 17.17
CA SER A 66 -22.63 -2.40 16.97
C SER A 66 -23.40 -2.86 18.18
N VAL A 67 -24.68 -3.15 18.01
CA VAL A 67 -25.48 -3.81 19.03
C VAL A 67 -24.74 -5.08 19.47
N PRO A 68 -24.41 -5.24 20.76
CA PRO A 68 -23.75 -6.43 21.27
C PRO A 68 -24.54 -7.69 20.90
N TRP A 69 -23.83 -8.76 20.50
CA TRP A 69 -24.47 -10.03 20.10
C TRP A 69 -25.39 -10.60 21.18
N CYS A 70 -25.03 -10.39 22.45
CA CYS A 70 -25.82 -10.77 23.62
C CYS A 70 -27.24 -10.20 23.63
N VAL A 71 -27.46 -9.01 23.05
CA VAL A 71 -28.77 -8.35 22.92
C VAL A 71 -29.48 -8.79 21.64
N MET A 72 -28.74 -9.17 20.59
CA MET A 72 -29.34 -9.69 19.35
C MET A 72 -29.85 -11.13 19.48
N LYS A 73 -29.25 -11.96 20.35
CA LYS A 73 -29.65 -13.37 20.52
C LYS A 73 -31.04 -13.52 21.14
N THR A 74 -31.43 -12.59 22.01
CA THR A 74 -32.74 -12.51 22.69
C THR A 74 -33.87 -12.14 21.74
N ILE A 75 -33.56 -11.56 20.58
CA ILE A 75 -34.55 -11.13 19.59
C ILE A 75 -34.80 -12.26 18.58
N PRO A 76 -36.07 -12.57 18.25
CA PRO A 76 -36.41 -13.52 17.19
C PRO A 76 -35.76 -13.15 15.84
N LYS A 77 -35.37 -14.16 15.05
CA LYS A 77 -34.62 -13.96 13.79
C LYS A 77 -35.26 -12.92 12.86
N GLU A 78 -36.59 -12.91 12.78
CA GLU A 78 -37.38 -12.04 11.90
C GLU A 78 -37.27 -10.56 12.30
N GLN A 79 -37.20 -10.26 13.60
CA GLN A 79 -37.18 -8.88 14.11
C GLN A 79 -35.77 -8.29 14.23
N ARG A 80 -34.71 -9.11 14.09
CA ARG A 80 -33.32 -8.65 14.19
C ARG A 80 -32.95 -7.59 13.16
N LYS A 81 -33.54 -7.63 11.96
CA LYS A 81 -33.28 -6.65 10.89
C LYS A 81 -33.84 -5.27 11.28
N ALA A 82 -35.08 -5.22 11.76
CA ALA A 82 -35.74 -4.00 12.21
C ALA A 82 -35.04 -3.39 13.44
N PHE A 83 -34.59 -4.24 14.37
CA PHE A 83 -33.86 -3.80 15.56
C PHE A 83 -32.49 -3.19 15.22
N ARG A 84 -31.77 -3.76 14.24
CA ARG A 84 -30.51 -3.19 13.76
C ARG A 84 -30.72 -1.82 13.10
N SER A 85 -31.73 -1.68 12.26
CA SER A 85 -32.02 -0.38 11.62
C SER A 85 -32.45 0.70 12.60
N ALA A 86 -33.12 0.34 13.70
CA ALA A 86 -33.56 1.31 14.71
C ALA A 86 -32.43 1.75 15.67
N ASN A 87 -31.47 0.87 15.96
CA ASN A 87 -30.37 1.14 16.92
C ASN A 87 -29.05 1.56 16.27
N ILE A 88 -28.86 1.29 14.99
CA ILE A 88 -27.71 1.83 14.26
C ILE A 88 -28.07 3.25 13.87
N THR A 89 -27.60 4.22 14.66
CA THR A 89 -27.52 5.61 14.22
C THR A 89 -26.68 5.63 12.95
N SER A 90 -27.32 5.81 11.79
CA SER A 90 -26.57 6.02 10.56
C SER A 90 -25.68 7.24 10.80
N PRO A 91 -24.36 7.16 10.53
CA PRO A 91 -23.51 8.33 10.69
C PRO A 91 -24.11 9.47 9.90
N THR A 92 -24.27 10.60 10.58
CA THR A 92 -24.79 11.85 10.02
C THR A 92 -24.08 12.11 8.70
N LYS A 93 -24.82 11.87 7.61
CA LYS A 93 -24.34 11.98 6.25
C LYS A 93 -24.02 13.45 5.99
N SER A 94 -22.77 13.75 5.63
CA SER A 94 -22.51 14.82 4.65
C SER A 94 -21.15 14.72 3.98
N TYR A 95 -20.12 14.16 4.63
CA TYR A 95 -18.75 14.21 4.08
C TYR A 95 -18.38 13.05 3.16
N ARG A 96 -19.12 11.92 3.20
CA ARG A 96 -18.83 10.75 2.34
C ARG A 96 -19.05 11.00 0.85
N SER A 97 -19.81 12.02 0.46
CA SER A 97 -19.99 12.35 -0.97
C SER A 97 -18.76 13.00 -1.58
N SER A 98 -17.94 13.67 -0.78
CA SER A 98 -16.82 14.50 -1.26
C SER A 98 -15.46 13.82 -1.10
N VAL A 99 -15.39 12.72 -0.35
CA VAL A 99 -14.16 11.98 -0.06
C VAL A 99 -14.28 10.56 -0.55
N VAL A 100 -13.34 10.18 -1.40
CA VAL A 100 -13.28 8.86 -2.02
C VAL A 100 -12.06 8.11 -1.49
N PHE A 101 -12.24 6.80 -1.28
CA PHE A 101 -11.19 5.91 -0.79
C PHE A 101 -10.91 4.82 -1.81
N GLY A 102 -9.64 4.46 -1.96
CA GLY A 102 -9.20 3.38 -2.83
C GLY A 102 -8.53 3.89 -4.11
N VAL A 103 -7.54 3.12 -4.57
CA VAL A 103 -6.66 3.50 -5.69
C VAL A 103 -7.44 3.64 -6.99
N ASN A 104 -8.29 2.66 -7.33
CA ASN A 104 -9.04 2.65 -8.59
C ASN A 104 -10.05 3.78 -8.73
N GLU A 105 -10.65 4.19 -7.61
CA GLU A 105 -11.62 5.28 -7.62
C GLU A 105 -10.90 6.63 -7.70
N ALA A 106 -9.77 6.77 -6.99
CA ALA A 106 -8.90 7.93 -7.10
C ALA A 106 -8.34 8.13 -8.53
N THR A 107 -7.86 7.07 -9.18
CA THR A 107 -7.35 7.15 -10.57
C THR A 107 -8.45 7.57 -11.53
N ARG A 108 -9.66 6.99 -11.41
CA ARG A 108 -10.82 7.37 -12.24
C ARG A 108 -11.21 8.84 -12.06
N LEU A 109 -11.11 9.39 -10.85
CA LEU A 109 -11.40 10.80 -10.58
C LEU A 109 -10.31 11.73 -11.12
N LEU A 110 -9.04 11.31 -11.02
CA LEU A 110 -7.91 12.04 -11.55
C LEU A 110 -7.95 12.12 -13.08
N GLU A 111 -8.23 11.01 -13.76
CA GLU A 111 -8.43 10.96 -15.21
C GLU A 111 -9.56 11.88 -15.67
N LYS A 112 -10.67 11.92 -14.91
CA LYS A 112 -11.81 12.81 -15.18
C LYS A 112 -11.58 14.26 -14.76
N LYS A 113 -10.45 14.60 -14.13
CA LYS A 113 -10.13 15.93 -13.60
C LYS A 113 -11.17 16.46 -12.59
N LEU A 114 -11.80 15.55 -11.84
CA LEU A 114 -12.78 15.88 -10.79
C LEU A 114 -12.17 15.87 -9.38
N ALA A 115 -10.98 15.31 -9.23
CA ALA A 115 -10.25 15.34 -7.96
C ALA A 115 -9.69 16.75 -7.68
N GLY A 116 -9.94 17.27 -6.49
CA GLY A 116 -9.37 18.55 -6.02
C GLY A 116 -8.01 18.38 -5.33
N SER A 117 -7.89 17.37 -4.46
CA SER A 117 -6.65 17.00 -3.78
C SER A 117 -6.57 15.49 -3.61
N VAL A 118 -5.34 14.97 -3.56
CA VAL A 118 -5.06 13.55 -3.34
C VAL A 118 -4.08 13.42 -2.20
N LEU A 119 -4.44 12.59 -1.22
CA LEU A 119 -3.59 12.25 -0.09
C LEU A 119 -3.08 10.83 -0.28
N ILE A 120 -1.77 10.68 -0.20
CA ILE A 120 -1.09 9.42 -0.43
C ILE A 120 -0.07 9.22 0.70
N SER A 121 -0.07 8.02 1.30
CA SER A 121 0.93 7.62 2.28
C SER A 121 2.08 6.87 1.59
N ASP A 122 3.32 7.04 2.05
CA ASP A 122 4.47 6.23 1.58
C ASP A 122 4.52 4.84 2.25
N ASP A 123 3.69 4.59 3.26
CA ASP A 123 3.62 3.32 4.00
C ASP A 123 2.86 2.20 3.24
N VAL A 124 2.96 2.18 1.91
CA VAL A 124 2.24 1.23 1.06
C VAL A 124 3.20 0.21 0.47
N GLU A 125 3.00 -1.05 0.85
CA GLU A 125 3.66 -2.22 0.27
C GLU A 125 2.66 -2.98 -0.61
N PRO A 126 2.91 -3.19 -1.92
CA PRO A 126 4.08 -2.78 -2.70
C PRO A 126 3.98 -1.36 -3.31
N LYS A 127 5.10 -0.63 -3.30
CA LYS A 127 5.19 0.78 -3.73
C LYS A 127 4.79 1.06 -5.19
N PHE A 128 4.82 0.06 -6.07
CA PHE A 128 4.45 0.24 -7.48
C PHE A 128 2.95 0.59 -7.66
N ILE A 129 2.09 0.14 -6.74
CA ILE A 129 0.65 0.42 -6.79
C ILE A 129 0.41 1.92 -6.65
N VAL A 130 1.27 2.62 -5.92
CA VAL A 130 1.09 4.05 -5.68
C VAL A 130 1.84 4.89 -6.70
N LYS A 131 2.94 4.37 -7.26
CA LYS A 131 3.76 5.04 -8.28
C LYS A 131 2.92 5.62 -9.42
N HIS A 132 2.07 4.81 -10.04
CA HIS A 132 1.27 5.25 -11.19
C HIS A 132 0.28 6.37 -10.83
N VAL A 133 -0.22 6.40 -9.59
CA VAL A 133 -1.13 7.46 -9.13
C VAL A 133 -0.40 8.79 -9.06
N VAL A 134 0.83 8.80 -8.56
CA VAL A 134 1.68 10.00 -8.49
C VAL A 134 1.96 10.54 -9.89
N ASP A 135 2.31 9.65 -10.84
CA ASP A 135 2.54 10.03 -12.24
C ASP A 135 1.29 10.68 -12.87
N ILE A 136 0.11 10.09 -12.64
CA ILE A 136 -1.17 10.66 -13.11
C ILE A 136 -1.43 12.03 -12.49
N CYS A 137 -1.18 12.22 -11.19
CA CYS A 137 -1.35 13.51 -10.51
C CYS A 137 -0.45 14.61 -11.09
N VAL A 138 0.79 14.26 -11.47
CA VAL A 138 1.72 15.21 -12.10
C VAL A 138 1.24 15.61 -13.50
N LEU A 139 0.76 14.63 -14.28
CA LEU A 139 0.23 14.84 -15.63
C LEU A 139 -1.09 15.62 -15.62
N HIS A 140 -1.98 15.28 -14.69
CA HIS A 140 -3.32 15.82 -14.53
C HIS A 140 -3.36 16.65 -13.26
N LYS A 141 -2.71 17.82 -13.28
CA LYS A 141 -2.74 18.75 -12.14
C LYS A 141 -4.20 19.01 -11.76
N PRO A 142 -4.64 18.64 -10.55
CA PRO A 142 -6.01 18.94 -10.13
C PRO A 142 -6.19 20.45 -10.19
N CYS A 143 -7.24 20.89 -10.89
CA CYS A 143 -7.45 22.29 -11.19
C CYS A 143 -7.49 23.11 -9.89
N ARG A 144 -6.49 23.97 -9.67
CA ARG A 144 -6.59 25.10 -8.75
C ARG A 144 -7.61 26.09 -9.34
N ARG A 145 -8.90 25.84 -9.12
CA ARG A 145 -9.91 26.89 -9.18
C ARG A 145 -10.23 27.27 -7.74
N ILE A 146 -9.57 28.34 -7.30
CA ILE A 146 -10.01 29.16 -6.16
C ILE A 146 -11.13 30.06 -6.70
#